data_AF-K1TDY6-F1
#
_entry.id   AF-K1TDY6-F1
#
_cell.length_a   1.000
_cell.length_b   1.000
_cell.length_c   1.000
_cell.angle_alpha   90.00
_cell.angle_beta   90.00
_cell.angle_gamma   90.00
#
_symmetry.space_group_name_H-M   'P 1'
#
loop_
_entity.id
_entity.type
_entity.pdbx_description
1 polymer ?
#
loop_
_entity_poly.entity_id
_entity_poly.type
_entity_poly.pdbx_seq_one_letter_code
_entity_poly.pdbx_strand_id
1 'polypeptide(L)'
;YDAEGKLGPLQYKEFHTEAAGTDYDTSLTVDIALKTASFTSATFSVKRNGFEKAYYNFITKADFDRKYGGNADTYVQRELIGKESGYPITLYSDNDINGSRLAYDTQYVLIALPEADNEDRYGVPTVVEFETLGYEATGSATATIAVNSITDNYGVSFYASVTVTPGADCAGYYYAMIEKTAYDAAANLGETICKQ
;
A
#
# COMPACT_ATOMS: atom_id res chain seq x y z
N TYR A 1 -25.66 -9.23 -31.24
CA TYR A 1 -27.11 -9.12 -31.08
C TYR A 1 -27.73 -10.36 -31.69
N ASP A 2 -28.73 -10.97 -31.04
CA ASP A 2 -29.47 -12.11 -31.57
C ASP A 2 -30.44 -11.70 -32.70
N ALA A 3 -31.15 -12.67 -33.27
CA ALA A 3 -32.06 -12.45 -34.39
C ALA A 3 -33.23 -11.50 -34.04
N GLU A 4 -33.49 -11.31 -32.76
CA GLU A 4 -34.51 -10.42 -32.20
C GLU A 4 -33.97 -9.05 -31.78
N GLY A 5 -32.69 -8.76 -32.04
CA GLY A 5 -32.09 -7.45 -31.77
C GLY A 5 -31.78 -7.20 -30.28
N LYS A 6 -31.64 -8.26 -29.46
CA LYS A 6 -31.13 -8.15 -28.09
C LYS A 6 -29.62 -8.43 -28.02
N LEU A 7 -28.93 -7.80 -27.07
CA LEU A 7 -27.56 -8.17 -26.75
C LEU A 7 -27.60 -9.62 -26.24
N GLY A 8 -26.99 -10.53 -26.99
CA GLY A 8 -26.83 -11.93 -26.54
C GLY A 8 -26.03 -11.98 -25.23
N PRO A 9 -26.08 -13.10 -24.50
CA PRO A 9 -25.38 -13.24 -23.23
C PRO A 9 -23.88 -12.95 -23.41
N LEU A 10 -23.33 -12.15 -22.49
CA LEU A 10 -21.90 -11.83 -22.42
C LEU A 10 -21.11 -13.14 -22.36
N GLN A 11 -20.35 -13.43 -23.43
CA GLN A 11 -19.36 -14.49 -23.39
C GLN A 11 -18.11 -13.95 -22.71
N TYR A 12 -17.93 -14.29 -21.45
CA TYR A 12 -16.66 -14.10 -20.77
C TYR A 12 -15.68 -15.14 -21.34
N LYS A 13 -14.75 -14.68 -22.16
CA LYS A 13 -13.57 -15.47 -22.50
C LYS A 13 -12.55 -15.23 -21.39
N GLU A 14 -12.51 -16.12 -20.40
CA GLU A 14 -11.40 -16.14 -19.45
C GLU A 14 -10.12 -16.48 -20.22
N PHE A 15 -9.22 -15.52 -20.31
CA PHE A 15 -7.87 -15.78 -20.77
C PHE A 15 -7.08 -16.25 -19.56
N HIS A 16 -6.74 -17.53 -19.52
CA HIS A 16 -5.71 -18.05 -18.63
C HIS A 16 -4.38 -17.93 -19.37
N THR A 17 -3.59 -16.94 -19.02
CA THR A 17 -2.14 -16.98 -19.26
C THR A 17 -1.54 -17.73 -18.07
N GLU A 18 -1.21 -19.00 -18.27
CA GLU A 18 -0.20 -19.64 -17.42
C GLU A 18 1.06 -18.76 -17.53
N ALA A 19 1.63 -18.34 -16.40
CA ALA A 19 2.88 -17.61 -16.40
C ALA A 19 3.89 -18.45 -17.19
N ALA A 20 4.26 -18.00 -18.39
CA ALA A 20 5.40 -18.56 -19.07
C ALA A 20 6.57 -18.40 -18.11
N GLY A 21 7.18 -19.52 -17.70
CA GLY A 21 8.30 -19.51 -16.77
C GLY A 21 9.29 -18.45 -17.22
N THR A 22 9.51 -17.44 -16.37
CA THR A 22 10.44 -16.37 -16.70
C THR A 22 11.82 -16.91 -16.43
N ASP A 23 12.63 -17.08 -17.47
CA ASP A 23 14.04 -17.43 -17.31
C ASP A 23 14.76 -16.22 -16.71
N TYR A 24 14.81 -16.17 -15.38
CA TYR A 24 15.50 -15.11 -14.65
C TYR A 24 17.02 -15.28 -14.76
N ASP A 25 17.70 -14.16 -15.00
CA ASP A 25 19.16 -14.11 -14.92
C ASP A 25 19.58 -14.10 -13.45
N THR A 26 20.04 -15.26 -12.97
CA THR A 26 20.52 -15.45 -11.59
C THR A 26 21.75 -14.59 -11.22
N SER A 27 22.42 -13.97 -12.19
CA SER A 27 23.51 -13.03 -11.92
C SER A 27 23.03 -11.63 -11.53
N LEU A 28 21.75 -11.32 -11.79
CA LEU A 28 21.12 -10.04 -11.50
C LEU A 28 20.24 -10.17 -10.26
N THR A 29 20.66 -9.55 -9.16
CA THR A 29 19.95 -9.64 -7.88
C THR A 29 19.92 -8.29 -7.19
N VAL A 30 18.85 -8.03 -6.43
CA VAL A 30 18.73 -6.86 -5.56
C VAL A 30 18.54 -7.33 -4.13
N ASP A 31 19.47 -7.02 -3.23
CA ASP A 31 19.28 -7.33 -1.82
C ASP A 31 18.45 -6.21 -1.19
N ILE A 32 17.31 -6.56 -0.61
CA ILE A 32 16.42 -5.63 0.09
C ILE A 32 16.22 -6.11 1.52
N ALA A 33 16.40 -5.21 2.48
CA ALA A 33 16.15 -5.48 3.88
C ALA A 33 15.36 -4.35 4.53
N LEU A 34 14.36 -4.72 5.35
CA LEU A 34 13.61 -3.75 6.15
C LEU A 34 14.55 -3.09 7.17
N LYS A 35 14.64 -1.76 7.15
CA LYS A 35 15.36 -0.97 8.16
C LYS A 35 14.44 -0.59 9.30
N THR A 36 13.28 -0.02 8.96
CA THR A 36 12.32 0.50 9.91
C THR A 36 10.92 0.34 9.36
N ALA A 37 10.01 -0.19 10.17
CA ALA A 37 8.58 -0.08 9.96
C ALA A 37 7.99 0.96 10.92
N SER A 38 7.04 1.73 10.44
CA SER A 38 6.25 2.70 11.19
C SER A 38 4.77 2.41 11.00
N PHE A 39 3.91 3.19 11.64
CA PHE A 39 2.46 3.02 11.57
C PHE A 39 1.88 3.10 10.15
N THR A 40 2.45 3.92 9.25
CA THR A 40 1.94 4.10 7.87
C THR A 40 3.05 4.25 6.82
N SER A 41 4.26 3.87 7.19
CA SER A 41 5.44 3.93 6.32
C SER A 41 6.44 2.85 6.66
N ALA A 42 7.32 2.53 5.73
CA ALA A 42 8.45 1.65 5.96
C ALA A 42 9.65 2.07 5.10
N THR A 43 10.85 1.86 5.60
CA THR A 43 12.10 2.15 4.89
C THR A 43 12.93 0.89 4.76
N PHE A 44 13.49 0.67 3.57
CA PHE A 44 14.25 -0.53 3.22
C PHE A 44 15.62 -0.15 2.66
N SER A 45 16.67 -0.81 3.13
CA SER A 45 17.99 -0.70 2.51
C SER A 45 18.03 -1.51 1.24
N VAL A 46 18.73 -0.99 0.24
CA VAL A 46 18.91 -1.61 -1.07
C VAL A 46 20.39 -1.82 -1.33
N LYS A 47 20.74 -2.97 -1.89
CA LYS A 47 22.04 -3.19 -2.51
C LYS A 47 21.84 -3.86 -3.86
N ARG A 48 22.30 -3.19 -4.92
CA ARG A 48 22.14 -3.68 -6.29
C ARG A 48 23.34 -4.52 -6.71
N ASN A 49 23.10 -5.64 -7.37
CA ASN A 49 24.14 -6.50 -7.90
C ASN A 49 23.89 -6.75 -9.40
N GLY A 50 24.65 -6.06 -10.25
CA GLY A 50 24.79 -6.39 -11.68
C GLY A 50 23.74 -5.81 -12.64
N PHE A 51 22.86 -4.90 -12.22
CA PHE A 51 21.75 -4.40 -13.04
C PHE A 51 21.64 -2.86 -13.09
N GLU A 52 21.06 -2.31 -14.16
CA GLU A 52 20.87 -0.85 -14.34
C GLU A 52 19.82 -0.29 -13.37
N LYS A 53 18.62 -0.86 -13.41
CA LYS A 53 17.46 -0.42 -12.63
C LYS A 53 16.62 -1.61 -12.17
N ALA A 54 15.79 -1.41 -11.15
CA ALA A 54 14.80 -2.39 -10.74
C ALA A 54 13.42 -1.76 -10.65
N TYR A 55 12.39 -2.54 -10.97
CA TYR A 55 11.00 -2.16 -10.74
C TYR A 55 10.54 -2.71 -9.42
N TYR A 56 9.86 -1.92 -8.61
CA TYR A 56 9.30 -2.39 -7.35
C TYR A 56 7.93 -1.82 -7.08
N ASN A 57 7.19 -2.53 -6.24
CA ASN A 57 5.89 -2.08 -5.75
C ASN A 57 5.56 -2.69 -4.38
N PHE A 58 4.61 -2.06 -3.70
CA PHE A 58 4.04 -2.54 -2.44
C PHE A 58 2.63 -3.07 -2.69
N ILE A 59 2.31 -4.21 -2.10
CA ILE A 59 0.97 -4.79 -2.12
C ILE A 59 0.63 -5.35 -0.75
N THR A 60 -0.62 -5.26 -0.31
CA THR A 60 -1.02 -5.91 0.95
C THR A 60 -0.89 -7.42 0.81
N LYS A 61 -0.47 -8.12 1.86
CA LYS A 61 -0.34 -9.59 1.83
C LYS A 61 -1.65 -10.27 1.43
N ALA A 62 -2.77 -9.73 1.93
CA ALA A 62 -4.11 -10.20 1.58
C ALA A 62 -4.42 -10.09 0.08
N ASP A 63 -4.10 -8.96 -0.57
CA ASP A 63 -4.32 -8.83 -2.02
C ASP A 63 -3.31 -9.64 -2.83
N PHE A 64 -2.07 -9.76 -2.36
CA PHE A 64 -1.05 -10.60 -2.98
C PHE A 64 -1.52 -12.06 -3.05
N ASP A 65 -1.99 -12.59 -1.92
CA ASP A 65 -2.52 -13.95 -1.82
C ASP A 65 -3.79 -14.14 -2.64
N ARG A 66 -4.74 -13.20 -2.55
CA ARG A 66 -6.05 -13.29 -3.20
C ARG A 66 -5.98 -13.17 -4.72
N LYS A 67 -5.18 -12.24 -5.25
CA LYS A 67 -5.14 -11.92 -6.69
C LYS A 67 -4.08 -12.72 -7.44
N TYR A 68 -2.98 -13.08 -6.78
CA TYR A 68 -1.82 -13.72 -7.41
C TYR A 68 -1.47 -15.07 -6.77
N GLY A 69 -2.29 -15.57 -5.85
CA GLY A 69 -2.07 -16.87 -5.21
C GLY A 69 -0.84 -16.92 -4.30
N GLY A 70 -0.33 -15.76 -3.88
CA GLY A 70 0.93 -15.67 -3.11
C GLY A 70 2.17 -15.94 -3.97
N ASN A 71 2.04 -15.90 -5.30
CA ASN A 71 3.11 -16.24 -6.23
C ASN A 71 3.77 -14.96 -6.81
N ALA A 72 5.05 -14.80 -6.52
CA ALA A 72 5.82 -13.63 -6.93
C ALA A 72 5.97 -13.54 -8.46
N ASP A 73 6.19 -14.66 -9.15
CA ASP A 73 6.34 -14.67 -10.62
C ASP A 73 5.06 -14.21 -11.31
N THR A 74 3.91 -14.66 -10.82
CA THR A 74 2.58 -14.25 -11.31
C THR A 74 2.36 -12.76 -11.11
N TYR A 75 2.75 -12.23 -9.95
CA TYR A 75 2.69 -10.79 -9.68
C TYR A 75 3.64 -10.00 -10.59
N VAL A 76 4.89 -10.43 -10.71
CA VAL A 76 5.93 -9.81 -11.55
C VAL A 76 5.46 -9.71 -13.00
N GLN A 77 4.96 -10.82 -13.57
CA GLN A 77 4.51 -10.87 -14.96
C GLN A 77 3.35 -9.92 -15.23
N ARG A 78 2.39 -9.82 -14.30
CA ARG A 78 1.19 -9.00 -14.49
C ARG A 78 1.41 -7.52 -14.15
N GLU A 79 2.13 -7.23 -13.07
CA GLU A 79 2.19 -5.88 -12.51
C GLU A 79 3.50 -5.16 -12.79
N LEU A 80 4.65 -5.85 -12.71
CA LEU A 80 5.95 -5.19 -12.92
C LEU A 80 6.32 -5.15 -14.41
N ILE A 81 6.07 -6.24 -15.13
CA ILE A 81 6.31 -6.33 -16.58
C ILE A 81 5.06 -5.91 -17.35
N GLY A 82 3.93 -6.56 -17.08
CA GLY A 82 2.65 -6.33 -17.78
C GLY A 82 1.96 -5.01 -17.46
N LYS A 83 2.28 -4.39 -16.31
CA LYS A 83 1.77 -3.07 -15.88
C LYS A 83 0.23 -3.00 -15.84
N GLU A 84 -0.43 -4.10 -15.50
CA GLU A 84 -1.90 -4.21 -15.51
C GLU A 84 -2.59 -3.18 -14.61
N SER A 85 -2.11 -2.98 -13.38
CA SER A 85 -2.71 -2.03 -12.44
C SER A 85 -2.09 -0.63 -12.50
N GLY A 86 -1.00 -0.45 -13.24
CA GLY A 86 -0.26 0.81 -13.34
C GLY A 86 1.24 0.63 -13.56
N TYR A 87 1.97 1.74 -13.54
CA TYR A 87 3.42 1.72 -13.69
C TYR A 87 4.10 1.44 -12.34
N PRO A 88 5.02 0.46 -12.28
CA PRO A 88 5.81 0.22 -11.08
C PRO A 88 6.77 1.38 -10.82
N ILE A 89 7.26 1.46 -9.59
CA ILE A 89 8.25 2.47 -9.19
C ILE A 89 9.63 1.98 -9.64
N THR A 90 10.45 2.88 -10.16
CA THR A 90 11.80 2.54 -10.62
C THR A 90 12.87 2.91 -9.59
N LEU A 91 13.76 1.97 -9.33
CA LEU A 91 14.95 2.11 -8.50
C LEU A 91 16.19 2.20 -9.40
N TYR A 92 16.91 3.33 -9.35
CA TYR A 92 18.09 3.61 -10.18
C TYR A 92 19.42 3.59 -9.40
N SER A 93 19.38 3.40 -8.09
CA SER A 93 20.54 3.55 -7.21
C SER A 93 20.36 2.71 -5.95
N ASP A 94 21.42 2.59 -5.14
CA ASP A 94 21.41 1.88 -3.85
C ASP A 94 20.74 2.72 -2.74
N ASN A 95 19.94 3.72 -3.11
CA ASN A 95 19.20 4.54 -2.16
C ASN A 95 18.11 3.70 -1.50
N ASP A 96 17.80 4.06 -0.25
CA ASP A 96 16.72 3.41 0.49
C ASP A 96 15.38 3.53 -0.27
N ILE A 97 14.62 2.44 -0.30
CA ILE A 97 13.22 2.45 -0.73
C ILE A 97 12.37 2.96 0.44
N ASN A 98 11.44 3.87 0.14
CA ASN A 98 10.52 4.42 1.12
C ASN A 98 9.06 4.12 0.71
N GLY A 99 8.41 3.25 1.46
CA GLY A 99 6.96 3.05 1.40
C GLY A 99 6.26 4.13 2.22
N SER A 100 5.34 4.85 1.60
CA SER A 100 4.54 5.90 2.24
C SER A 100 3.06 5.66 2.00
N ARG A 101 2.19 6.18 2.88
CA ARG A 101 0.73 5.99 2.81
C ARG A 101 0.33 4.51 2.83
N LEU A 102 1.09 3.70 3.57
CA LEU A 102 0.74 2.31 3.83
C LEU A 102 -0.40 2.27 4.85
N ALA A 103 -1.26 1.26 4.72
CA ALA A 103 -2.33 1.02 5.67
C ALA A 103 -1.74 0.69 7.04
N TYR A 104 -2.41 1.18 8.07
CA TYR A 104 -2.07 0.96 9.47
C TYR A 104 -2.31 -0.49 9.87
N ASP A 105 -1.45 -1.04 10.73
CA ASP A 105 -1.56 -2.40 11.27
C ASP A 105 -1.87 -3.46 10.19
N THR A 106 -1.07 -3.42 9.12
CA THR A 106 -1.34 -4.19 7.90
C THR A 106 -0.07 -4.87 7.41
N GLN A 107 -0.22 -6.14 7.05
CA GLN A 107 0.82 -6.92 6.38
C GLN A 107 0.95 -6.55 4.91
N TYR A 108 2.19 -6.38 4.47
CA TYR A 108 2.57 -6.00 3.13
C TYR A 108 3.66 -6.92 2.57
N VAL A 109 3.74 -6.91 1.25
CA VAL A 109 4.81 -7.50 0.47
C VAL A 109 5.40 -6.39 -0.40
N LEU A 110 6.71 -6.19 -0.27
CA LEU A 110 7.52 -5.44 -1.22
C LEU A 110 8.13 -6.44 -2.20
N ILE A 111 7.86 -6.26 -3.49
CA ILE A 111 8.43 -7.08 -4.56
C ILE A 111 9.27 -6.17 -5.45
N ALA A 112 10.50 -6.58 -5.73
CA ALA A 112 11.41 -5.86 -6.63
C ALA A 112 11.98 -6.79 -7.70
N LEU A 113 12.00 -6.32 -8.95
CA LEU A 113 12.46 -7.02 -10.13
C LEU A 113 13.64 -6.27 -10.75
N PRO A 114 14.88 -6.81 -10.68
CA PRO A 114 16.00 -6.26 -11.43
C PRO A 114 15.76 -6.35 -12.94
N GLU A 115 16.08 -5.28 -13.67
CA GLU A 115 16.11 -5.27 -15.14
C GLU A 115 17.55 -4.98 -15.58
N ALA A 116 18.04 -5.79 -16.51
CA ALA A 116 19.34 -5.56 -17.14
C ALA A 116 19.33 -4.28 -17.99
N ASP A 117 20.50 -3.83 -18.42
CA ASP A 117 20.66 -2.73 -19.38
C ASP A 117 19.91 -2.94 -20.71
N ASN A 118 19.46 -4.18 -20.97
CA ASN A 118 18.56 -4.53 -22.06
C ASN A 118 17.19 -4.98 -21.52
N GLU A 119 16.11 -4.33 -21.96
CA GLU A 119 14.72 -4.51 -21.48
C GLU A 119 14.17 -5.94 -21.64
N ASP A 120 14.85 -6.81 -22.40
CA ASP A 120 14.42 -8.20 -22.63
C ASP A 120 14.93 -9.19 -21.57
N ARG A 121 15.63 -8.73 -20.52
CA ARG A 121 16.24 -9.62 -19.52
C ARG A 121 16.03 -9.13 -18.09
N TYR A 122 15.39 -9.98 -17.30
CA TYR A 122 15.08 -9.73 -15.90
C TYR A 122 15.92 -10.61 -14.97
N GLY A 123 16.29 -10.04 -13.82
CA GLY A 123 16.91 -10.76 -12.71
C GLY A 123 15.89 -11.46 -11.81
N VAL A 124 16.40 -12.19 -10.83
CA VAL A 124 15.55 -12.91 -9.87
C VAL A 124 14.79 -11.90 -9.00
N PRO A 125 13.45 -11.98 -8.91
CA PRO A 125 12.68 -11.06 -8.09
C PRO A 125 12.98 -11.27 -6.61
N THR A 126 13.06 -10.18 -5.88
CA THR A 126 13.23 -10.18 -4.42
C THR A 126 11.91 -9.84 -3.77
N VAL A 127 11.53 -10.63 -2.77
CA VAL A 127 10.27 -10.53 -2.04
C VAL A 127 10.57 -10.30 -0.57
N VAL A 128 10.00 -9.24 0.00
CA VAL A 128 10.14 -8.89 1.41
C VAL A 128 8.76 -8.73 2.01
N GLU A 129 8.40 -9.63 2.93
CA GLU A 129 7.21 -9.50 3.76
C GLU A 129 7.51 -8.61 4.97
N PHE A 130 6.59 -7.72 5.30
CA PHE A 130 6.70 -6.84 6.47
C PHE A 130 5.32 -6.42 6.95
N GLU A 131 5.27 -5.82 8.13
CA GLU A 131 4.03 -5.33 8.74
C GLU A 131 4.24 -3.88 9.19
N THR A 132 3.27 -3.02 8.90
CA THR A 132 3.23 -1.70 9.51
C THR A 132 2.86 -1.83 10.98
N LEU A 133 3.33 -0.91 11.82
CA LEU A 133 3.10 -1.02 13.25
C LEU A 133 1.60 -0.88 13.57
N GLY A 134 1.13 -1.73 14.49
CA GLY A 134 -0.12 -1.57 15.22
C GLY A 134 0.10 -0.89 16.57
N TYR A 135 -0.91 -0.19 17.07
CA TYR A 135 -0.92 0.35 18.42
C TYR A 135 -1.53 -0.68 19.36
N GLU A 136 -0.72 -1.20 20.28
CA GLU A 136 -1.24 -2.04 21.34
C GLU A 136 -1.90 -1.16 22.41
N ALA A 137 -3.24 -1.17 22.44
CA ALA A 137 -4.00 -0.42 23.41
C ALA A 137 -3.67 -0.89 24.84
N THR A 138 -3.16 0.01 25.67
CA THR A 138 -2.91 -0.24 27.09
C THR A 138 -4.18 -0.07 27.95
N GLY A 139 -5.27 0.39 27.33
CA GLY A 139 -6.57 0.62 27.96
C GLY A 139 -7.62 1.09 26.96
N SER A 140 -8.72 1.66 27.44
CA SER A 140 -9.76 2.23 26.59
C SER A 140 -9.38 3.65 26.15
N ALA A 141 -9.26 3.87 24.84
CA ALA A 141 -9.13 5.21 24.29
C ALA A 141 -10.48 5.95 24.38
N THR A 142 -10.52 7.04 25.14
CA THR A 142 -11.71 7.89 25.28
C THR A 142 -11.41 9.30 24.82
N ALA A 143 -12.38 9.98 24.23
CA ALA A 143 -12.33 11.42 24.01
C ALA A 143 -13.68 12.05 24.35
N THR A 144 -13.64 13.26 24.92
CA THR A 144 -14.82 14.07 25.19
C THR A 144 -14.96 15.10 24.09
N ILE A 145 -16.14 15.16 23.45
CA ILE A 145 -16.46 16.16 22.44
C ILE A 145 -17.44 17.16 23.04
N ALA A 146 -17.04 18.42 23.15
CA ALA A 146 -17.91 19.53 23.53
C ALA A 146 -18.27 20.34 22.28
N VAL A 147 -19.56 20.48 22.01
CA VAL A 147 -20.04 21.37 20.93
C VAL A 147 -20.05 22.80 21.47
N ASN A 148 -19.20 23.65 20.90
CA ASN A 148 -19.07 25.05 21.31
C ASN A 148 -20.15 25.91 20.65
N SER A 149 -20.41 25.70 19.36
CA SER A 149 -21.45 26.40 18.60
C SER A 149 -21.86 25.63 17.36
N ILE A 150 -23.08 25.86 16.89
CA ILE A 150 -23.57 25.41 15.59
C ILE A 150 -24.10 26.65 14.86
N THR A 151 -23.52 26.95 13.69
CA THR A 151 -23.92 28.05 12.84
C THR A 151 -24.57 27.51 11.58
N ASP A 152 -25.84 27.87 11.37
CA ASP A 152 -26.54 27.64 10.11
C ASP A 152 -26.14 28.70 9.09
N ASN A 153 -25.69 28.25 7.91
CA ASN A 153 -25.44 29.11 6.76
C ASN A 153 -26.61 29.01 5.79
N TYR A 154 -27.72 29.65 6.17
CA TYR A 154 -28.92 29.84 5.36
C TYR A 154 -29.53 28.54 4.80
N GLY A 155 -29.50 27.45 5.57
CA GLY A 155 -30.11 26.16 5.20
C GLY A 155 -29.33 25.36 4.14
N VAL A 156 -28.14 25.83 3.73
CA VAL A 156 -27.30 25.17 2.72
C VAL A 156 -26.19 24.34 3.37
N SER A 157 -25.67 24.79 4.53
CA SER A 157 -24.62 24.09 5.27
C SER A 157 -24.64 24.47 6.75
N PHE A 158 -24.23 23.54 7.61
CA PHE A 158 -24.04 23.79 9.04
C PHE A 158 -22.55 23.70 9.37
N TYR A 159 -22.05 24.66 10.15
CA TYR A 159 -20.72 24.63 10.71
C TYR A 159 -20.82 24.41 12.21
N ALA A 160 -20.26 23.30 12.70
CA ALA A 160 -20.12 23.07 14.14
C ALA A 160 -18.69 23.40 14.57
N SER A 161 -18.55 24.25 15.58
CA SER A 161 -17.30 24.39 16.32
C SER A 161 -17.33 23.38 17.47
N VAL A 162 -16.33 22.50 17.52
CA VAL A 162 -16.21 21.49 18.58
C VAL A 162 -14.84 21.58 19.23
N THR A 163 -14.81 21.35 20.54
CA THR A 163 -13.58 21.07 21.28
C THR A 163 -13.52 19.57 21.52
N VAL A 164 -12.43 18.93 21.11
CA VAL A 164 -12.17 17.52 21.39
C VAL A 164 -11.09 17.43 22.44
N THR A 165 -11.38 16.80 23.57
CA THR A 165 -10.43 16.57 24.66
C THR A 165 -10.11 15.08 24.75
N PRO A 166 -8.88 14.66 24.43
CA PRO A 166 -8.49 13.26 24.54
C PRO A 166 -8.39 12.87 26.02
N GLY A 167 -8.69 11.61 26.31
CA GLY A 167 -8.46 11.01 27.62
C GLY A 167 -6.99 10.72 27.87
N ALA A 168 -6.70 9.91 28.89
CA ALA A 168 -5.33 9.55 29.26
C ALA A 168 -4.56 8.85 28.13
N ASP A 169 -5.26 8.06 27.30
CA ASP A 169 -4.68 7.39 26.14
C ASP A 169 -4.93 8.19 24.83
N CYS A 170 -4.25 9.32 24.68
CA CYS A 170 -4.34 10.14 23.45
C CYS A 170 -3.82 9.39 22.22
N ALA A 171 -2.76 8.59 22.39
CA ALA A 171 -2.18 7.79 21.31
C ALA A 171 -3.18 6.75 20.79
N GLY A 172 -3.87 6.05 21.70
CA GLY A 172 -4.94 5.13 21.33
C GLY A 172 -6.09 5.82 20.61
N TYR A 173 -6.46 7.03 21.00
CA TYR A 173 -7.47 7.82 20.27
C TYR A 173 -6.98 8.18 18.86
N TYR A 174 -5.73 8.62 18.73
CA TYR A 174 -5.11 8.95 17.44
C TYR A 174 -5.10 7.74 16.49
N TYR A 175 -4.60 6.59 16.94
CA TYR A 175 -4.50 5.41 16.09
C TYR A 175 -5.86 4.77 15.80
N ALA A 176 -6.81 4.81 16.74
CA ALA A 176 -8.19 4.38 16.48
C ALA A 176 -8.88 5.23 15.40
N MET A 177 -8.54 6.52 15.28
CA MET A 177 -9.01 7.33 14.16
C MET A 177 -8.36 6.91 12.83
N ILE A 178 -7.05 6.61 12.82
CA ILE A 178 -6.34 6.15 11.62
C ILE A 178 -6.93 4.83 11.11
N GLU A 179 -7.22 3.89 12.02
CA GLU A 179 -7.84 2.60 11.67
C GLU A 179 -9.22 2.79 11.01
N LYS A 180 -9.99 3.80 11.45
CA LYS A 180 -11.38 4.01 11.01
C LYS A 180 -11.57 5.05 9.90
N THR A 181 -10.53 5.77 9.49
CA THR A 181 -10.64 6.81 8.45
C THR A 181 -9.51 6.71 7.44
N ALA A 182 -9.77 7.12 6.19
CA ALA A 182 -8.69 7.33 5.24
C ALA A 182 -7.72 8.39 5.81
N TYR A 183 -6.45 7.99 5.94
CA TYR A 183 -5.30 8.66 6.55
C TYR A 183 -5.39 10.19 6.72
N ASP A 184 -5.79 10.93 5.68
CA ASP A 184 -5.79 12.39 5.67
C ASP A 184 -6.75 13.02 6.71
N ALA A 185 -7.90 12.41 6.98
CA ALA A 185 -8.85 12.95 7.96
C ALA A 185 -8.38 12.69 9.40
N ALA A 186 -7.89 11.47 9.70
CA ALA A 186 -7.32 11.13 10.99
C ALA A 186 -6.04 11.89 11.30
N ALA A 187 -5.14 12.05 10.32
CA ALA A 187 -3.89 12.77 10.52
C ALA A 187 -4.16 14.22 10.94
N ASN A 188 -5.05 14.93 10.24
CA ASN A 188 -5.37 16.32 10.55
C ASN A 188 -6.01 16.50 11.94
N LEU A 189 -7.01 15.68 12.28
CA LEU A 189 -7.66 15.76 13.59
C LEU A 189 -6.73 15.31 14.72
N GLY A 190 -6.06 14.19 14.50
CA GLY A 190 -5.21 13.56 15.48
C GLY A 190 -3.95 14.36 15.81
N GLU A 191 -3.29 14.94 14.80
CA GLU A 191 -2.15 15.85 15.02
C GLU A 191 -2.58 17.10 15.79
N THR A 192 -3.76 17.65 15.48
CA THR A 192 -4.29 18.83 16.16
C THR A 192 -4.61 18.57 17.64
N ILE A 193 -5.05 17.36 17.97
CA ILE A 193 -5.52 17.01 19.32
C ILE A 193 -4.41 16.46 20.21
N CYS A 194 -3.45 15.70 19.65
CA CYS A 194 -2.42 15.02 20.44
C CYS A 194 -1.01 15.66 20.37
N LYS A 195 -0.75 16.65 19.50
CA LYS A 195 0.47 17.49 19.60
C LYS A 195 0.18 18.70 20.50
N GLN A 196 0.41 18.56 21.81
CA GLN A 196 0.60 19.68 22.75
C GLN A 196 2.03 19.70 23.27
#